data_AF-A0A843FE15-F1
#
_entry.id   AF-A0A843FE15-F1
#
_cell.length_a   1.000
_cell.length_b   1.000
_cell.length_c   1.000
_cell.angle_alpha   90.00
_cell.angle_beta   90.00
_cell.angle_gamma   90.00
#
_symmetry.space_group_name_H-M   'P 1'
#
loop_
_entity.id
_entity.type
_entity.pdbx_description
1 polymer ?
#
loop_
_entity_poly.entity_id
_entity_poly.type
_entity_poly.pdbx_seq_one_letter_code
_entity_poly.pdbx_strand_id
1 'polypeptide(L)'
;MALPIYDDHLHLSPSGRNIEALKEFKAEGGTGLTLVNLPYPEVQITDGEDFRKSYDITVNFSEAGRELGLNIHTAVGPYPILL
;
A
#
# COMPACT_ATOMS: atom_id res chain seq x y z
N MET A 1 -22.96 12.65 9.73
CA MET A 1 -21.61 12.18 9.38
C MET A 1 -21.62 11.86 7.90
N ALA A 2 -20.61 12.31 7.14
CA ALA A 2 -20.45 11.91 5.75
C ALA A 2 -20.06 10.42 5.68
N LEU A 3 -20.49 9.72 4.64
CA LEU A 3 -20.06 8.34 4.37
C LEU A 3 -18.56 8.36 3.98
N PRO A 4 -17.74 7.43 4.49
CA PRO A 4 -16.34 7.34 4.10
C PRO A 4 -16.20 6.96 2.62
N ILE A 5 -15.25 7.58 1.92
CA ILE A 5 -14.81 7.17 0.59
C ILE A 5 -13.60 6.27 0.80
N TYR A 6 -13.86 4.97 0.79
CA TYR A 6 -12.88 3.94 1.11
C TYR A 6 -12.55 3.10 -0.13
N ASP A 7 -11.27 2.90 -0.41
CA ASP A 7 -10.81 1.97 -1.44
C ASP A 7 -10.51 0.61 -0.80
N ASP A 8 -11.33 -0.39 -1.13
CA ASP A 8 -11.21 -1.73 -0.54
C ASP A 8 -9.96 -2.50 -1.00
N HIS A 9 -9.28 -2.08 -2.08
CA HIS A 9 -8.10 -2.80 -2.59
C HIS A 9 -7.21 -1.90 -3.44
N LEU A 10 -6.12 -1.39 -2.84
CA LEU A 10 -5.10 -0.60 -3.54
C LEU A 10 -3.74 -1.28 -3.54
N HIS A 11 -2.99 -1.10 -4.63
CA HIS A 11 -1.55 -1.38 -4.70
C HIS A 11 -0.76 -0.07 -4.89
N LEU A 12 0.39 0.01 -4.22
CA LEU A 12 1.37 1.09 -4.41
C LEU A 12 2.72 0.48 -4.78
N SER A 13 3.45 1.19 -5.64
CA SER A 13 4.77 0.81 -6.12
C SER A 13 5.78 1.96 -5.93
N PRO A 14 7.02 1.69 -5.49
CA PRO A 14 8.09 2.68 -5.46
C PRO A 14 8.39 3.27 -6.84
N SER A 15 8.28 2.47 -7.90
CA SER A 15 8.47 2.87 -9.29
C SER A 15 7.24 3.54 -9.92
N GLY A 16 6.11 3.56 -9.21
CA GLY A 16 4.88 4.22 -9.64
C GLY A 16 4.80 5.68 -9.17
N ARG A 17 3.57 6.18 -9.02
CA ARG A 17 3.32 7.53 -8.50
C ARG A 17 3.50 7.65 -6.97
N ASN A 18 3.73 6.52 -6.29
CA ASN A 18 4.11 6.48 -4.89
C ASN A 18 3.13 7.30 -4.01
N ILE A 19 3.61 8.06 -3.00
CA ILE A 19 2.80 8.86 -2.09
C ILE A 19 1.98 9.95 -2.81
N GLU A 20 2.38 10.41 -3.99
CA GLU A 20 1.60 11.41 -4.74
C GLU A 20 0.22 10.87 -5.13
N ALA A 21 0.09 9.57 -5.41
CA ALA A 21 -1.21 8.95 -5.65
C ALA A 21 -2.15 9.05 -4.43
N LEU A 22 -1.60 8.90 -3.21
CA LEU A 22 -2.37 9.03 -1.97
C LEU A 22 -2.80 10.48 -1.70
N LYS A 23 -1.92 11.45 -2.01
CA LYS A 23 -2.24 12.88 -1.89
C LYS A 23 -3.39 13.27 -2.82
N GLU A 24 -3.39 12.77 -4.05
CA GLU A 24 -4.48 13.00 -4.99
C GLU A 24 -5.77 12.32 -4.58
N PHE A 25 -5.72 11.05 -4.17
CA PHE A 25 -6.89 10.35 -3.65
C PHE A 25 -7.54 11.12 -2.50
N LYS A 26 -6.72 11.63 -1.56
CA LYS A 26 -7.20 12.47 -0.47
C LYS A 26 -7.79 13.80 -0.96
N ALA A 27 -7.14 14.46 -1.93
CA ALA A 27 -7.60 15.73 -2.47
C ALA A 27 -8.98 15.62 -3.15
N GLU A 28 -9.26 14.46 -3.77
CA GLU A 28 -10.56 14.12 -4.37
C GLU A 28 -11.60 13.61 -3.35
N GLY A 29 -11.29 13.65 -2.06
CA GLY A 29 -12.22 13.31 -0.97
C GLY A 29 -12.06 11.91 -0.38
N GLY A 30 -11.07 11.13 -0.83
CA GLY A 30 -10.73 9.83 -0.26
C GLY A 30 -10.41 9.90 1.22
N THR A 31 -10.91 8.93 2.00
CA THR A 31 -10.80 8.93 3.47
C THR A 31 -10.04 7.73 4.02
N GLY A 32 -9.96 6.62 3.29
CA GLY A 32 -9.22 5.45 3.71
C GLY A 32 -9.06 4.41 2.60
N LEU A 33 -8.22 3.41 2.85
CA LEU A 33 -7.96 2.32 1.91
C LEU A 33 -7.39 1.07 2.59
N THR A 34 -7.57 -0.08 1.95
CA THR A 34 -6.82 -1.29 2.26
C THR A 34 -5.66 -1.42 1.26
N LEU A 35 -4.45 -1.27 1.79
CA LEU A 35 -3.22 -1.43 1.02
C LEU A 35 -2.84 -2.91 0.99
N VAL A 36 -2.86 -3.49 -0.20
CA VAL A 36 -2.50 -4.88 -0.43
C VAL A 36 -1.07 -4.93 -0.96
N ASN A 37 -0.25 -5.81 -0.38
CA ASN A 37 1.15 -5.97 -0.79
C ASN A 37 1.23 -6.28 -2.29
N LEU A 38 2.04 -5.53 -3.02
CA LEU A 38 2.43 -5.82 -4.39
C LEU A 38 3.79 -6.52 -4.36
N PRO A 39 4.02 -7.61 -5.09
CA PRO A 39 5.37 -8.14 -5.29
C PRO A 39 6.23 -7.06 -5.96
N TYR A 40 7.30 -6.68 -5.29
CA TYR A 40 8.18 -5.60 -5.72
C TYR A 40 9.35 -6.17 -6.53
N PRO A 41 9.59 -5.73 -7.78
CA PRO A 41 10.79 -6.11 -8.54
C PRO A 41 12.09 -5.78 -7.80
N GLU A 42 12.06 -4.82 -6.88
CA GLU A 42 13.16 -4.42 -6.01
C GLU A 42 13.54 -5.51 -4.99
N VAL A 43 12.66 -6.48 -4.75
CA VAL A 43 12.85 -7.57 -3.78
C VAL A 43 12.63 -8.91 -4.47
N GLN A 44 13.72 -9.51 -4.96
CA GLN A 44 13.68 -10.87 -5.44
C GLN A 44 13.46 -11.84 -4.28
N ILE A 45 12.45 -12.71 -4.39
CA ILE A 45 12.14 -13.69 -3.35
C ILE A 45 12.95 -14.97 -3.57
N THR A 46 13.91 -15.23 -2.68
CA THR A 46 14.74 -16.44 -2.70
C THR A 46 14.61 -17.26 -1.42
N ASP A 47 14.24 -16.61 -0.30
CA ASP A 47 13.92 -17.25 0.97
C ASP A 47 12.77 -16.55 1.72
N GLY A 48 12.47 -17.03 2.93
CA GLY A 48 11.37 -16.51 3.76
C GLY A 48 11.57 -15.05 4.23
N GLU A 49 12.80 -14.62 4.47
CA GLU A 49 13.10 -13.26 4.93
C GLU A 49 12.90 -12.22 3.83
N ASP A 50 12.97 -12.62 2.57
CA ASP A 50 12.69 -11.72 1.45
C ASP A 50 11.22 -11.26 1.43
N PHE A 51 10.27 -12.09 1.94
CA PHE A 51 8.89 -11.63 2.11
C PHE A 51 8.80 -10.49 3.12
N ARG A 52 9.55 -10.55 4.22
CA ARG A 52 9.60 -9.47 5.20
C ARG A 52 10.10 -8.18 4.54
N LYS A 53 11.17 -8.25 3.74
CA LYS A 53 11.68 -7.09 3.00
C LYS A 53 10.63 -6.51 2.04
N SER A 54 9.87 -7.35 1.34
CA SER A 54 8.77 -6.91 0.47
C SER A 54 7.66 -6.22 1.27
N TYR A 55 7.28 -6.79 2.43
CA TYR A 55 6.26 -6.20 3.30
C TYR A 55 6.72 -4.90 3.96
N ASP A 56 8.01 -4.74 4.28
CA ASP A 56 8.55 -3.49 4.84
C ASP A 56 8.30 -2.32 3.87
N ILE A 57 8.39 -2.53 2.55
CA ILE A 57 8.02 -1.51 1.55
C ILE A 57 6.52 -1.15 1.66
N THR A 58 5.65 -2.16 1.73
CA THR A 58 4.20 -1.96 1.88
C THR A 58 3.85 -1.23 3.18
N VAL A 59 4.49 -1.59 4.30
CA VAL A 59 4.28 -0.96 5.60
C VAL A 59 4.73 0.51 5.56
N ASN A 60 5.89 0.81 4.96
CA ASN A 60 6.36 2.18 4.80
C ASN A 60 5.37 3.06 4.03
N PHE A 61 4.74 2.54 2.96
CA PHE A 61 3.65 3.25 2.28
C PHE A 61 2.44 3.47 3.18
N SER A 62 2.05 2.45 3.95
CA SER A 62 0.94 2.57 4.88
C SER A 62 1.20 3.62 5.95
N GLU A 63 2.42 3.71 6.47
CA GLU A 63 2.81 4.72 7.46
C GLU A 63 2.79 6.12 6.87
N ALA A 64 3.44 6.32 5.72
CA ALA A 64 3.44 7.61 5.03
C ALA A 64 2.02 8.07 4.67
N GLY A 65 1.14 7.17 4.24
CA GLY A 65 -0.26 7.51 3.96
C GLY A 65 -1.07 7.85 5.22
N ARG A 66 -0.76 7.23 6.37
CA ARG A 66 -1.35 7.62 7.66
C ARG A 66 -0.88 8.99 8.13
N GLU A 67 0.37 9.38 7.85
CA GLU A 67 0.86 10.74 8.08
C GLU A 67 0.11 11.79 7.24
N LEU A 68 -0.39 11.41 6.06
CA LEU A 68 -1.31 12.23 5.28
C LEU A 68 -2.73 12.30 5.87
N GLY A 69 -3.04 11.55 6.93
CA GLY A 69 -4.36 11.52 7.56
C GLY A 69 -5.38 10.60 6.88
N LEU A 70 -4.93 9.65 6.05
CA LEU A 70 -5.78 8.59 5.51
C LEU A 70 -5.90 7.42 6.51
N ASN A 71 -7.07 6.80 6.57
CA ASN A 71 -7.26 5.56 7.31
C ASN A 71 -6.79 4.36 6.49
N ILE A 72 -5.55 3.90 6.72
CA ILE A 72 -4.95 2.80 5.96
C ILE A 72 -4.86 1.52 6.77
N HIS A 73 -5.42 0.43 6.23
CA HIS A 73 -5.23 -0.93 6.70
C HIS A 73 -4.28 -1.66 5.76
N THR A 74 -3.36 -2.46 6.29
CA THR A 74 -2.44 -3.27 5.47
C THR A 74 -2.93 -4.70 5.45
N ALA A 75 -3.20 -5.24 4.26
CA ALA A 75 -3.56 -6.65 4.12
C ALA A 75 -2.30 -7.52 4.19
N VAL A 76 -2.37 -8.61 4.97
CA VAL A 76 -1.33 -9.64 5.05
C VAL A 76 -1.89 -10.92 4.46
N GLY A 77 -1.18 -11.48 3.48
CA GLY A 77 -1.58 -12.71 2.82
C GLY A 77 -0.66 -13.07 1.65
N PRO A 78 -0.83 -14.26 1.06
CA PRO A 78 -0.12 -14.65 -0.14
C PRO A 78 -0.57 -13.77 -1.32
N TYR A 79 0.38 -13.37 -2.16
CA TYR A 79 0.07 -12.78 -3.46
C TYR A 79 0.00 -13.89 -4.52
N PRO A 80 -0.94 -13.85 -5.48
CA PRO A 80 -1.11 -14.93 -6.46
C PRO A 80 0.09 -15.11 -7.42
N ILE A 81 1.01 -14.15 -7.47
CA ILE A 81 2.16 -14.12 -8.38
C ILE A 81 3.42 -13.74 -7.59
N LEU A 82 4.55 -14.39 -7.90
CA LEU A 82 5.89 -13.96 -7.49
C LEU A 82 6.60 -13.44 -8.74
N LEU A 83 7.36 -12.34 -8.59
CA LEU A 83 8.19 -11.78 -9.66
C LEU A 83 9.62 -12.31 -9.57
#